data_AF-A0A1F8VEK1-F1
#
_entry.id   AF-A0A1F8VEK1-F1
#
_cell.length_a   1.000
_cell.length_b   1.000
_cell.length_c   1.000
_cell.angle_alpha   90.00
_cell.angle_beta   90.00
_cell.angle_gamma   90.00
#
_symmetry.space_group_name_H-M   'P 1'
#
loop_
_entity.id
_entity.type
_entity.pdbx_description
1 polymer ?
#
loop_
_entity_poly.entity_id
_entity_poly.type
_entity_poly.pdbx_seq_one_letter_code
_entity_poly.pdbx_strand_id
1 'polypeptide(L)'
;MNFPYRFIRKIKNTFIQKKNELKHRWQSLRGQKRTAEIERPLISHTMKSSETLPPIRHPLSPSNSKNSVSSSLASTSPKKRIPFKQGFFGQLPPELLDKIFSELALQAPVLEIIQNKATPEQKARVVAGKAYHVIETVDSNGNRIYSHLGFAKKSTNGSICYATTLLDKNSVFYTLVIQEPARLNSMADTQAPRDTYAFYFLEQAIGAAKGIIPHLQDRTHLAGACQSLRAWMNPSQETYSLNFQKTLQEEQLEITLRHVLFGNQTAAEKQLKASPTLLLLKNTHAITDFSGKPIQNLTPFQAALCASDIEMCEMMKKIFLGMANGETPMKEQFYEIFPDGDVEAKLKEQKENVFDFNEIADVIIRSTNMEITAARNNTDNSSLLCGALRRFRKAFEEKSDSEQMFNAFHLIEAVRIYSERINRIAHLEQAELFCTQVLAFIQRYVPACYAQAFAQSLYELVDGKKPLQRSFKFKGRSDTIHLSSRSSCTGIGFHYHGFLYEPFVILPWFNITLGARSPRANRFSRALQSILVDKYSQLWTLIPKSAPSAPYRLDS
;
A
#
# COMPACT_ATOMS: atom_id res chain seq x y z
N MET A 1 -18.66 -45.03 8.46
CA MET A 1 -18.40 -43.58 8.65
C MET A 1 -19.33 -42.73 7.78
N ASN A 2 -20.61 -42.55 8.17
CA ASN A 2 -21.61 -41.74 7.41
C ASN A 2 -22.08 -40.48 8.17
N PHE A 3 -21.39 -40.11 9.25
CA PHE A 3 -21.77 -39.04 10.17
C PHE A 3 -21.63 -37.61 9.59
N PRO A 4 -20.56 -37.24 8.86
CA PRO A 4 -20.38 -35.86 8.42
C PRO A 4 -21.40 -35.43 7.34
N TYR A 5 -21.84 -36.36 6.47
CA TYR A 5 -22.75 -36.04 5.38
C TYR A 5 -24.17 -35.70 5.85
N ARG A 6 -24.66 -36.38 6.90
CA ARG A 6 -25.99 -36.11 7.49
C ARG A 6 -26.02 -34.76 8.22
N PHE A 7 -24.92 -34.37 8.86
CA PHE A 7 -24.82 -33.10 9.57
C PHE A 7 -24.81 -31.90 8.60
N ILE A 8 -24.01 -31.97 7.52
CA ILE A 8 -23.95 -30.92 6.49
C ILE A 8 -25.30 -30.76 5.78
N ARG A 9 -25.99 -31.87 5.45
CA ARG A 9 -27.32 -31.83 4.84
C ARG A 9 -28.35 -31.18 5.77
N LYS A 10 -28.26 -31.43 7.09
CA LYS A 10 -29.14 -30.82 8.10
C LYS A 10 -28.91 -29.31 8.18
N ILE A 11 -27.66 -28.84 8.22
CA ILE A 11 -27.35 -27.41 8.24
C ILE A 11 -27.84 -26.71 6.97
N LYS A 12 -27.58 -27.29 5.80
CA LYS A 12 -28.01 -26.72 4.51
C LYS A 12 -29.54 -26.59 4.43
N ASN A 13 -30.27 -27.61 4.90
CA ASN A 13 -31.73 -27.59 4.93
C ASN A 13 -32.28 -26.55 5.91
N THR A 14 -31.70 -26.42 7.12
CA THR A 14 -32.09 -25.39 8.09
C THR A 14 -31.87 -23.97 7.54
N PHE A 15 -30.77 -23.76 6.81
CA PHE A 15 -30.49 -22.45 6.20
C PHE A 15 -31.48 -22.11 5.08
N ILE A 16 -31.82 -23.08 4.21
CA ILE A 16 -32.82 -22.91 3.15
C ILE A 16 -34.20 -22.60 3.75
N GLN A 17 -34.59 -23.32 4.80
CA GLN A 17 -35.86 -23.09 5.49
C GLN A 17 -35.94 -21.66 6.07
N LYS A 18 -34.90 -21.23 6.80
CA LYS A 18 -34.89 -19.89 7.43
C LYS A 18 -34.85 -18.76 6.39
N LYS A 19 -34.20 -18.98 5.25
CA LYS A 19 -34.24 -18.06 4.09
C LYS A 19 -35.65 -17.92 3.52
N ASN A 20 -36.40 -19.02 3.40
CA ASN A 20 -37.76 -19.00 2.90
C ASN A 20 -38.74 -18.33 3.88
N GLU A 21 -38.59 -18.59 5.18
CA GLU A 21 -39.36 -17.91 6.24
C GLU A 21 -39.16 -16.39 6.21
N LEU A 22 -37.92 -15.93 6.07
CA LEU A 22 -37.60 -14.50 5.95
C LEU A 22 -38.19 -13.88 4.68
N LYS A 23 -38.15 -14.61 3.55
CA LYS A 23 -38.76 -14.17 2.29
C LYS A 23 -40.28 -13.99 2.43
N HIS A 24 -40.97 -14.93 3.07
CA HIS A 24 -42.41 -14.83 3.34
C HIS A 24 -42.73 -13.66 4.27
N ARG A 25 -41.98 -13.50 5.37
CA ARG A 25 -42.17 -12.39 6.31
C ARG A 25 -42.00 -11.03 5.63
N TRP A 26 -41.01 -10.92 4.74
CA TRP A 26 -40.78 -9.69 3.98
C TRP A 26 -41.90 -9.39 2.98
N GLN A 27 -42.42 -10.41 2.28
CA GLN A 27 -43.58 -10.27 1.39
C GLN A 27 -44.84 -9.84 2.16
N SER A 28 -45.08 -10.41 3.35
CA SER A 28 -46.19 -10.01 4.23
C SER A 28 -46.10 -8.55 4.66
N LEU A 29 -44.92 -8.07 5.05
CA LEU A 29 -44.70 -6.67 5.43
C LEU A 29 -44.88 -5.71 4.26
N ARG A 30 -44.53 -6.14 3.04
CA ARG A 30 -44.73 -5.36 1.81
C ARG A 30 -46.21 -5.24 1.45
N GLY A 31 -46.99 -6.30 1.70
CA GLY A 31 -48.45 -6.29 1.56
C GLY A 31 -49.11 -5.29 2.50
N GLN A 32 -48.75 -5.33 3.78
CA GLN A 32 -49.29 -4.42 4.82
C GLN A 32 -48.95 -2.95 4.55
N LYS A 33 -47.75 -2.66 4.03
CA LYS A 33 -47.34 -1.28 3.71
C LYS A 33 -48.11 -0.70 2.52
N ARG A 34 -48.50 -1.52 1.54
CA ARG A 34 -49.35 -1.09 0.41
C ARG A 34 -50.77 -0.78 0.85
N THR A 35 -51.32 -1.51 1.83
CA THR A 35 -52.65 -1.22 2.38
C THR A 35 -52.67 0.11 3.12
N ALA A 36 -51.61 0.44 3.86
CA ALA A 36 -51.48 1.70 4.59
C ALA A 36 -51.23 2.94 3.70
N GLU A 37 -50.78 2.77 2.45
CA GLU A 37 -50.56 3.88 1.50
C GLU A 37 -51.81 4.25 0.70
N ILE A 38 -52.83 3.39 0.66
CA ILE A 38 -54.10 3.66 -0.05
C ILE A 38 -55.04 4.56 0.76
N GLU A 39 -54.81 4.74 2.07
CA GLU A 39 -55.70 5.51 2.96
C GLU A 39 -55.25 6.96 3.27
N ARG A 40 -54.36 7.58 2.46
CA ARG A 40 -53.99 8.99 2.66
C ARG A 40 -54.81 9.96 1.80
N PRO A 41 -55.51 10.96 2.38
CA PRO A 41 -56.21 11.98 1.60
C PRO A 41 -55.24 12.95 0.93
N LEU A 42 -55.49 13.28 -0.34
CA LEU A 42 -54.81 14.34 -1.09
C LEU A 42 -55.15 15.72 -0.50
N ILE A 43 -54.12 16.50 -0.15
CA ILE A 43 -54.23 17.95 0.05
C ILE A 43 -53.40 18.64 -1.04
N SER A 44 -54.09 19.39 -1.89
CA SER A 44 -53.49 20.22 -2.95
C SER A 44 -53.09 21.59 -2.41
N HIS A 45 -51.86 22.03 -2.67
CA HIS A 45 -51.49 23.45 -2.54
C HIS A 45 -50.86 23.98 -3.83
N THR A 46 -51.42 25.11 -4.25
CA THR A 46 -51.19 25.87 -5.48
C THR A 46 -49.99 26.81 -5.36
N MET A 47 -49.33 27.05 -6.50
CA MET A 47 -48.16 27.90 -6.71
C MET A 47 -48.42 29.40 -6.49
N LYS A 48 -47.36 30.14 -6.11
CA LYS A 48 -47.12 31.52 -6.56
C LYS A 48 -45.63 31.75 -6.89
N SER A 49 -45.44 32.42 -8.02
CA SER A 49 -44.21 32.83 -8.68
C SER A 49 -43.93 34.33 -8.48
N SER A 50 -42.66 34.72 -8.35
CA SER A 50 -42.04 35.90 -8.99
C SER A 50 -40.69 36.21 -8.35
N GLU A 51 -39.63 36.40 -9.15
CA GLU A 51 -38.90 37.69 -9.23
C GLU A 51 -37.70 37.61 -10.19
N THR A 52 -37.54 38.69 -10.94
CA THR A 52 -36.63 38.96 -12.05
C THR A 52 -35.35 39.69 -11.60
N LEU A 53 -34.21 39.35 -12.21
CA LEU A 53 -32.91 40.04 -12.05
C LEU A 53 -32.61 40.96 -13.26
N PRO A 54 -31.88 42.08 -13.10
CA PRO A 54 -31.36 42.89 -14.21
C PRO A 54 -29.89 42.59 -14.55
N PRO A 55 -29.40 43.01 -15.74
CA PRO A 55 -28.15 42.52 -16.32
C PRO A 55 -26.91 43.41 -16.06
N ILE A 56 -25.74 42.78 -16.06
CA ILE A 56 -24.41 43.39 -15.93
C ILE A 56 -23.80 43.66 -17.33
N ARG A 57 -23.26 44.86 -17.52
CA ARG A 57 -22.51 45.30 -18.72
C ARG A 57 -21.00 45.03 -18.56
N HIS A 58 -20.37 44.58 -19.65
CA HIS A 58 -18.92 44.66 -19.89
C HIS A 58 -18.52 46.09 -20.36
N PRO A 59 -17.23 46.46 -20.24
CA PRO A 59 -16.44 46.57 -21.48
C PRO A 59 -14.92 46.25 -21.37
N LEU A 60 -14.42 45.74 -22.51
CA LEU A 60 -13.20 46.06 -23.29
C LEU A 60 -11.77 46.08 -22.69
N SER A 61 -10.90 45.46 -23.50
CA SER A 61 -9.45 45.24 -23.43
C SER A 61 -8.61 46.46 -23.93
N PRO A 62 -7.33 46.30 -24.34
CA PRO A 62 -6.12 46.45 -23.53
C PRO A 62 -5.18 47.57 -24.06
N SER A 63 -4.09 47.89 -23.35
CA SER A 63 -3.00 48.70 -23.90
C SER A 63 -1.61 48.14 -23.58
N ASN A 64 -0.82 48.08 -24.65
CA ASN A 64 0.60 47.74 -24.71
C ASN A 64 1.47 48.83 -24.06
N SER A 65 2.63 48.46 -23.52
CA SER A 65 3.86 49.22 -23.81
C SER A 65 5.11 48.37 -23.64
N LYS A 66 5.96 48.48 -24.66
CA LYS A 66 7.36 48.05 -24.71
C LYS A 66 8.20 49.03 -23.89
N ASN A 67 9.35 48.61 -23.37
CA ASN A 67 10.60 49.33 -23.58
C ASN A 67 11.83 48.52 -23.17
N SER A 68 12.77 48.49 -24.11
CA SER A 68 14.15 48.03 -24.02
C SER A 68 15.07 49.20 -23.74
N VAL A 69 16.07 49.07 -22.86
CA VAL A 69 17.31 49.86 -22.93
C VAL A 69 18.50 49.01 -22.48
N SER A 70 19.54 49.07 -23.30
CA SER A 70 20.88 48.50 -23.22
C SER A 70 21.85 49.32 -22.36
N SER A 71 22.85 48.69 -21.74
CA SER A 71 24.19 49.29 -21.60
C SER A 71 25.28 48.22 -21.39
N SER A 72 26.34 48.38 -22.18
CA SER A 72 27.69 47.80 -22.08
C SER A 72 28.48 48.53 -20.95
N LEU A 73 29.67 48.19 -20.47
CA LEU A 73 30.90 47.62 -21.06
C LEU A 73 31.91 47.48 -19.87
N ALA A 74 32.76 46.44 -19.82
CA ALA A 74 34.15 46.52 -19.36
C ALA A 74 34.86 45.15 -19.43
N SER A 75 35.94 45.14 -20.21
CA SER A 75 36.82 44.00 -20.52
C SER A 75 38.01 43.91 -19.56
N THR A 76 38.46 42.70 -19.24
CA THR A 76 39.88 42.39 -19.02
C THR A 76 40.23 41.04 -19.67
N SER A 77 41.39 41.01 -20.32
CA SER A 77 41.91 40.00 -21.25
C SER A 77 42.59 38.80 -20.55
N PRO A 78 42.86 37.68 -21.28
CA PRO A 78 42.77 36.34 -20.71
C PRO A 78 44.12 35.71 -20.34
N LYS A 79 44.14 34.97 -19.23
CA LYS A 79 45.15 33.92 -19.00
C LYS A 79 44.83 32.73 -19.92
N LYS A 80 45.75 32.41 -20.83
CA LYS A 80 45.73 31.20 -21.68
C LYS A 80 45.57 29.95 -20.80
N ARG A 81 44.34 29.44 -20.68
CA ARG A 81 44.07 28.06 -20.30
C ARG A 81 44.15 27.21 -21.56
N ILE A 82 45.01 26.21 -21.55
CA ILE A 82 45.03 25.13 -22.55
C ILE A 82 43.67 24.42 -22.47
N PRO A 83 42.86 24.38 -23.54
CA PRO A 83 41.58 23.70 -23.51
C PRO A 83 41.81 22.19 -23.68
N PHE A 84 41.74 21.44 -22.59
CA PHE A 84 41.58 19.99 -22.68
C PHE A 84 40.11 19.68 -22.99
N LYS A 85 39.85 19.29 -24.25
CA LYS A 85 38.54 18.95 -24.83
C LYS A 85 38.32 17.43 -24.89
N GLN A 86 38.28 16.75 -23.75
CA GLN A 86 37.78 15.37 -23.72
C GLN A 86 36.74 15.25 -22.61
N GLY A 87 35.52 14.88 -23.03
CA GLY A 87 34.42 14.68 -22.12
C GLY A 87 34.52 13.36 -21.37
N PHE A 88 33.90 13.37 -20.20
CA PHE A 88 33.95 12.43 -19.07
C PHE A 88 33.82 10.92 -19.39
N PHE A 89 33.20 10.55 -20.51
CA PHE A 89 32.85 9.15 -20.80
C PHE A 89 33.51 8.56 -22.03
N GLY A 90 34.33 9.33 -22.75
CA GLY A 90 35.04 8.83 -23.93
C GLY A 90 36.06 7.71 -23.66
N GLN A 91 36.27 7.34 -22.39
CA GLN A 91 37.17 6.25 -21.97
C GLN A 91 36.44 4.98 -21.49
N LEU A 92 35.13 5.04 -21.24
CA LEU A 92 34.33 3.86 -20.93
C LEU A 92 33.66 3.37 -22.22
N PRO A 93 33.61 2.05 -22.48
CA PRO A 93 32.90 1.53 -23.64
C PRO A 93 31.45 2.03 -23.63
N PRO A 94 30.94 2.61 -24.74
CA PRO A 94 29.55 3.08 -24.84
C PRO A 94 28.52 2.04 -24.40
N GLU A 95 28.83 0.76 -24.60
CA GLU A 95 27.99 -0.39 -24.23
C GLU A 95 27.85 -0.55 -22.71
N LEU A 96 28.92 -0.25 -21.95
CA LEU A 96 28.93 -0.32 -20.49
C LEU A 96 28.11 0.83 -19.90
N LEU A 97 28.20 2.00 -20.53
CA LEU A 97 27.46 3.17 -20.13
C LEU A 97 25.98 2.99 -20.37
N ASP A 98 25.59 2.65 -21.60
CA ASP A 98 24.19 2.40 -21.95
C ASP A 98 23.56 1.35 -21.03
N LYS A 99 24.32 0.35 -20.56
CA LYS A 99 23.84 -0.69 -19.65
C LYS A 99 23.70 -0.23 -18.19
N ILE A 100 24.71 0.43 -17.60
CA ILE A 100 24.64 1.02 -16.23
C ILE A 100 23.41 1.90 -16.09
N PHE A 101 23.22 2.71 -17.12
CA PHE A 101 22.22 3.74 -17.17
C PHE A 101 20.83 3.20 -17.52
N SER A 102 20.73 2.16 -18.36
CA SER A 102 19.47 1.42 -18.57
C SER A 102 19.02 0.67 -17.32
N GLU A 103 19.94 0.06 -16.58
CA GLU A 103 19.61 -0.64 -15.32
C GLU A 103 19.17 0.34 -14.22
N LEU A 104 19.88 1.48 -14.08
CA LEU A 104 19.47 2.60 -13.21
C LEU A 104 18.07 3.13 -13.57
N ALA A 105 17.76 3.27 -14.86
CA ALA A 105 16.48 3.77 -15.35
C ALA A 105 15.32 2.77 -15.19
N LEU A 106 15.62 1.46 -15.13
CA LEU A 106 14.62 0.40 -14.91
C LEU A 106 14.22 0.27 -13.43
N GLN A 107 15.12 0.59 -12.51
CA GLN A 107 14.94 0.28 -11.07
C GLN A 107 14.64 1.48 -10.18
N ALA A 108 14.95 2.70 -10.63
CA ALA A 108 14.51 3.92 -9.96
C ALA A 108 13.60 4.69 -10.92
N PRO A 109 12.30 4.90 -10.61
CA PRO A 109 11.46 5.79 -11.41
C PRO A 109 11.94 7.26 -11.40
N VAL A 110 13.07 7.53 -10.74
CA VAL A 110 13.60 8.84 -10.40
C VAL A 110 14.89 9.18 -11.18
N LEU A 111 15.54 8.30 -11.96
CA LEU A 111 16.73 8.72 -12.74
C LEU A 111 16.50 8.52 -14.23
N GLU A 112 16.26 9.61 -14.96
CA GLU A 112 16.06 9.62 -16.41
C GLU A 112 17.34 10.04 -17.12
N ILE A 113 17.53 9.49 -18.30
CA ILE A 113 18.68 9.81 -19.13
C ILE A 113 18.15 10.46 -20.37
N ILE A 114 18.59 11.69 -20.58
CA ILE A 114 18.04 12.53 -21.62
C ILE A 114 19.15 12.96 -22.54
N GLN A 115 18.85 12.93 -23.83
CA GLN A 115 19.74 13.43 -24.85
C GLN A 115 19.53 14.93 -24.99
N ASN A 116 20.63 15.69 -24.97
CA ASN A 116 20.63 17.14 -25.15
C ASN A 116 19.91 17.89 -24.00
N LYS A 117 19.12 18.91 -24.32
CA LYS A 117 18.44 19.76 -23.33
C LYS A 117 17.11 19.14 -22.90
N ALA A 118 16.85 19.14 -21.59
CA ALA A 118 15.57 18.72 -21.03
C ALA A 118 14.39 19.50 -21.61
N THR A 119 13.34 18.80 -22.03
CA THR A 119 12.06 19.41 -22.46
C THR A 119 11.33 20.04 -21.28
N PRO A 120 10.35 20.95 -21.51
CA PRO A 120 9.52 21.50 -20.44
C PRO A 120 8.86 20.43 -19.56
N GLU A 121 8.39 19.34 -20.17
CA GLU A 121 7.73 18.22 -19.47
C GLU A 121 8.71 17.47 -18.58
N GLN A 122 9.90 17.16 -19.10
CA GLN A 122 10.97 16.52 -18.33
C GLN A 122 11.39 17.40 -17.15
N LYS A 123 11.58 18.71 -17.36
CA LYS A 123 11.87 19.65 -16.28
C LYS A 123 10.77 19.68 -15.22
N ALA A 124 9.50 19.64 -15.63
CA ALA A 124 8.37 19.62 -14.72
C ALA A 124 8.35 18.36 -13.84
N ARG A 125 8.75 17.20 -14.37
CA ARG A 125 8.89 15.95 -13.59
C ARG A 125 9.95 16.09 -12.50
N VAL A 126 11.10 16.65 -12.84
CA VAL A 126 12.18 16.88 -11.86
C VAL A 126 11.75 17.87 -10.78
N VAL A 127 11.12 18.99 -11.16
CA VAL A 127 10.58 19.98 -10.21
C VAL A 127 9.53 19.37 -9.28
N ALA A 128 8.73 18.44 -9.77
CA ALA A 128 7.75 17.70 -8.97
C ALA A 128 8.37 16.62 -8.05
N GLY A 129 9.71 16.51 -8.00
CA GLY A 129 10.41 15.48 -7.22
C GLY A 129 10.23 14.06 -7.77
N LYS A 130 9.82 13.94 -9.03
CA LYS A 130 9.55 12.64 -9.67
C LYS A 130 10.75 12.10 -10.44
N ALA A 131 11.79 12.90 -10.64
CA ALA A 131 12.95 12.53 -11.43
C ALA A 131 14.20 13.38 -11.10
N TYR A 132 15.33 12.86 -11.56
CA TYR A 132 16.64 13.44 -11.75
C TYR A 132 17.03 13.13 -13.18
N HIS A 133 17.82 14.01 -13.80
CA HIS A 133 18.29 13.78 -15.16
C HIS A 133 19.79 13.56 -15.19
N VAL A 134 20.24 12.56 -15.93
CA VAL A 134 21.61 12.51 -16.42
C VAL A 134 21.57 12.91 -17.89
N ILE A 135 22.24 14.01 -18.22
CA ILE A 135 22.18 14.62 -19.55
C ILE A 135 23.32 14.08 -20.40
N GLU A 136 22.97 13.30 -21.41
CA GLU A 136 23.84 12.84 -22.47
C GLU A 136 24.01 13.93 -23.54
N THR A 137 25.25 14.18 -23.92
CA THR A 137 25.68 15.14 -24.94
C THR A 137 26.76 14.50 -25.81
N VAL A 138 27.11 15.16 -26.91
CA VAL A 138 28.19 14.70 -27.80
C VAL A 138 29.38 15.64 -27.64
N ASP A 139 30.58 15.08 -27.44
CA ASP A 139 31.81 15.87 -27.38
C ASP A 139 32.28 16.31 -28.77
N SER A 140 33.39 17.07 -28.84
CA SER A 140 33.92 17.55 -30.13
C SER A 140 34.41 16.46 -31.07
N ASN A 141 34.57 15.23 -30.59
CA ASN A 141 35.03 14.07 -31.35
C ASN A 141 33.86 13.17 -31.79
N GLY A 142 32.61 13.56 -31.50
CA GLY A 142 31.44 12.73 -31.80
C GLY A 142 31.14 11.68 -30.73
N ASN A 143 31.86 11.66 -29.61
CA ASN A 143 31.64 10.67 -28.56
C ASN A 143 30.50 11.10 -27.63
N ARG A 144 29.66 10.12 -27.23
CA ARG A 144 28.64 10.31 -26.21
C ARG A 144 29.29 10.54 -24.84
N ILE A 145 28.87 11.61 -24.17
CA ILE A 145 29.31 11.97 -22.82
C ILE A 145 28.12 12.41 -21.99
N TYR A 146 28.01 11.92 -20.75
CA TYR A 146 27.08 12.52 -19.80
C TYR A 146 27.71 13.74 -19.15
N SER A 147 27.24 14.93 -19.50
CA SER A 147 27.91 16.19 -19.16
C SER A 147 27.31 16.88 -17.94
N HIS A 148 26.03 16.63 -17.65
CA HIS A 148 25.31 17.34 -16.60
C HIS A 148 24.38 16.44 -15.80
N LEU A 149 24.15 16.83 -14.56
CA LEU A 149 23.12 16.30 -13.68
C LEU A 149 22.01 17.35 -13.53
N GLY A 150 20.77 16.99 -13.85
CA GLY A 150 19.57 17.79 -13.68
C GLY A 150 18.79 17.43 -12.42
N PHE A 151 18.41 18.43 -11.63
CA PHE A 151 17.76 18.26 -10.32
C PHE A 151 16.86 19.45 -9.97
N ALA A 152 16.01 19.30 -8.95
CA ALA A 152 15.16 20.38 -8.45
C ALA A 152 15.96 21.29 -7.51
N LYS A 153 15.77 22.61 -7.61
CA LYS A 153 16.45 23.61 -6.78
C LYS A 153 15.47 24.68 -6.31
N LYS A 154 15.60 25.12 -5.06
CA LYS A 154 14.83 26.27 -4.56
C LYS A 154 15.48 27.56 -5.04
N SER A 155 14.72 28.39 -5.73
CA SER A 155 15.14 29.71 -6.17
C SER A 155 15.06 30.73 -5.02
N THR A 156 15.58 31.94 -5.24
CA THR A 156 15.62 33.01 -4.22
C THR A 156 14.23 33.47 -3.80
N ASN A 157 13.21 33.35 -4.67
CA ASN A 157 11.83 33.67 -4.34
C ASN A 157 11.07 32.51 -3.66
N GLY A 158 11.75 31.39 -3.39
CA GLY A 158 11.16 30.21 -2.74
C GLY A 158 10.50 29.21 -3.68
N SER A 159 10.31 29.53 -4.97
CA SER A 159 9.79 28.59 -5.96
C SER A 159 10.82 27.50 -6.30
N ILE A 160 10.33 26.30 -6.62
CA ILE A 160 11.18 25.19 -7.06
C ILE A 160 11.35 25.25 -8.57
N CYS A 161 12.58 25.22 -9.05
CA CYS A 161 12.92 25.23 -10.47
C CYS A 161 13.87 24.10 -10.84
N TYR A 162 13.95 23.79 -12.13
CA TYR A 162 14.92 22.85 -12.67
C TYR A 162 16.30 23.51 -12.74
N ALA A 163 17.32 22.85 -12.21
CA ALA A 163 18.71 23.28 -12.29
C ALA A 163 19.58 22.14 -12.84
N THR A 164 20.74 22.51 -13.39
CA THR A 164 21.76 21.55 -13.82
C THR A 164 23.09 21.89 -13.19
N THR A 165 23.92 20.87 -12.91
CA THR A 165 25.33 21.03 -12.54
C THR A 165 26.19 20.19 -13.47
N LEU A 166 27.42 20.64 -13.72
CA LEU A 166 28.40 19.89 -14.51
C LEU A 166 28.83 18.65 -13.74
N LEU A 167 28.95 17.52 -14.45
CA LEU A 167 29.63 16.33 -13.99
C LEU A 167 31.09 16.40 -14.45
N ASP A 168 31.86 17.33 -13.87
CA ASP A 168 33.26 17.53 -14.23
C ASP A 168 34.23 16.84 -13.26
N LYS A 169 35.53 16.94 -13.56
CA LYS A 169 36.60 16.30 -12.79
C LYS A 169 36.74 16.79 -11.34
N ASN A 170 36.09 17.88 -11.01
CA ASN A 170 36.08 18.46 -9.66
C ASN A 170 34.80 18.07 -8.91
N SER A 171 33.85 17.40 -9.57
CA SER A 171 32.68 16.87 -8.89
C SER A 171 33.09 15.71 -7.97
N VAL A 172 32.58 15.71 -6.73
CA VAL A 172 32.83 14.64 -5.76
C VAL A 172 32.42 13.27 -6.32
N PHE A 173 31.36 13.26 -7.14
CA PHE A 173 30.92 12.08 -7.89
C PHE A 173 31.99 11.54 -8.84
N TYR A 174 32.72 12.41 -9.56
CA TYR A 174 33.80 12.02 -10.47
C TYR A 174 35.02 11.42 -9.75
N THR A 175 35.52 12.10 -8.71
CA THR A 175 36.77 11.68 -8.02
C THR A 175 36.64 10.27 -7.43
N LEU A 176 35.47 9.93 -6.90
CA LEU A 176 35.25 8.64 -6.24
C LEU A 176 34.86 7.50 -7.18
N VAL A 177 34.06 7.77 -8.23
CA VAL A 177 33.67 6.72 -9.19
C VAL A 177 34.84 6.33 -10.10
N ILE A 178 35.75 7.27 -10.41
CA ILE A 178 36.79 7.08 -11.44
C ILE A 178 38.23 7.14 -10.91
N GLN A 179 38.59 8.12 -10.07
CA GLN A 179 40.00 8.33 -9.71
C GLN A 179 40.47 7.48 -8.52
N GLU A 180 39.58 7.20 -7.57
CA GLU A 180 39.91 6.43 -6.37
C GLU A 180 38.95 5.25 -6.13
N PRO A 181 38.77 4.33 -7.09
CA PRO A 181 37.93 3.15 -6.88
C PRO A 181 38.43 2.27 -5.73
N ALA A 182 39.70 2.41 -5.33
CA ALA A 182 40.28 1.80 -4.14
C ALA A 182 39.77 2.38 -2.81
N ARG A 183 39.36 3.66 -2.74
CA ARG A 183 38.71 4.22 -1.55
C ARG A 183 37.30 3.68 -1.34
N LEU A 184 36.60 3.33 -2.42
CA LEU A 184 35.38 2.53 -2.37
C LEU A 184 35.63 1.08 -1.88
N ASN A 185 36.87 0.59 -1.97
CA ASN A 185 37.26 -0.72 -1.41
C ASN A 185 37.62 -0.63 0.08
N SER A 186 38.26 0.46 0.53
CA SER A 186 38.68 0.62 1.94
C SER A 186 37.54 1.02 2.90
N MET A 187 36.38 1.43 2.38
CA MET A 187 35.17 1.73 3.17
C MET A 187 34.23 0.51 3.33
N ALA A 188 34.59 -0.64 2.75
CA ALA A 188 33.79 -1.86 2.75
C ALA A 188 33.73 -2.59 4.12
N ASP A 189 34.49 -2.14 5.12
CA ASP A 189 34.47 -2.68 6.50
C ASP A 189 33.34 -2.09 7.36
N THR A 190 32.58 -1.14 6.82
CA THR A 190 31.37 -0.59 7.46
C THR A 190 30.13 -1.02 6.66
N GLN A 191 29.08 -1.45 7.37
CA GLN A 191 27.89 -2.18 6.92
C GLN A 191 27.01 -1.54 5.80
N ALA A 192 27.47 -0.53 5.05
CA ALA A 192 26.70 0.12 3.99
C ALA A 192 27.05 -0.45 2.59
N PRO A 193 26.08 -0.93 1.80
CA PRO A 193 26.31 -1.36 0.41
C PRO A 193 26.88 -0.23 -0.44
N ARG A 194 27.76 -0.55 -1.40
CA ARG A 194 28.51 0.43 -2.21
C ARG A 194 27.60 1.41 -2.98
N ASP A 195 26.38 0.99 -3.23
CA ASP A 195 25.39 1.68 -4.05
C ASP A 195 24.66 2.77 -3.26
N THR A 196 24.73 2.68 -1.92
CA THR A 196 24.44 3.78 -0.99
C THR A 196 25.38 4.95 -1.24
N TYR A 197 26.62 4.70 -1.68
CA TYR A 197 27.61 5.77 -1.95
C TYR A 197 27.36 6.47 -3.28
N ALA A 198 26.93 5.78 -4.33
CA ALA A 198 26.61 6.43 -5.61
C ALA A 198 25.49 7.47 -5.44
N PHE A 199 24.42 7.11 -4.72
CA PHE A 199 23.37 8.06 -4.36
C PHE A 199 23.83 9.07 -3.31
N TYR A 200 24.57 8.68 -2.28
CA TYR A 200 25.15 9.65 -1.35
C TYR A 200 25.99 10.70 -2.09
N PHE A 201 26.80 10.31 -3.08
CA PHE A 201 27.61 11.26 -3.85
C PHE A 201 26.80 12.04 -4.89
N LEU A 202 25.75 11.46 -5.45
CA LEU A 202 24.76 12.19 -6.24
C LEU A 202 24.06 13.25 -5.39
N GLU A 203 23.62 12.86 -4.18
CA GLU A 203 23.01 13.71 -3.16
C GLU A 203 24.00 14.80 -2.70
N GLN A 204 25.29 14.48 -2.50
CA GLN A 204 26.33 15.46 -2.21
C GLN A 204 26.56 16.41 -3.39
N ALA A 205 26.55 15.93 -4.63
CA ALA A 205 26.68 16.77 -5.81
C ALA A 205 25.47 17.72 -5.97
N ILE A 206 24.26 17.20 -5.75
CA ILE A 206 23.01 17.98 -5.71
C ILE A 206 23.07 19.00 -4.57
N GLY A 207 23.46 18.58 -3.37
CA GLY A 207 23.57 19.41 -2.18
C GLY A 207 24.63 20.52 -2.33
N ALA A 208 25.79 20.21 -2.88
CA ALA A 208 26.84 21.16 -3.22
C ALA A 208 26.34 22.20 -4.24
N ALA A 209 25.50 21.77 -5.19
CA ALA A 209 24.83 22.65 -6.14
C ALA A 209 23.58 23.36 -5.55
N LYS A 210 23.33 23.20 -4.24
CA LYS A 210 22.17 23.72 -3.48
C LYS A 210 20.82 23.22 -4.00
N GLY A 211 20.78 21.99 -4.49
CA GLY A 211 19.57 21.29 -4.94
C GLY A 211 18.79 20.62 -3.81
N ILE A 212 17.58 20.19 -4.12
CA ILE A 212 16.67 19.47 -3.22
C ILE A 212 16.96 17.97 -3.36
N ILE A 213 17.14 17.30 -2.22
CA ILE A 213 17.39 15.86 -2.12
C ILE A 213 16.12 15.18 -1.56
N PRO A 214 15.23 14.65 -2.41
CA PRO A 214 14.26 13.64 -1.98
C PRO A 214 15.00 12.39 -1.53
N HIS A 215 14.77 11.94 -0.29
CA HIS A 215 15.28 10.65 0.18
C HIS A 215 14.80 9.53 -0.76
N LEU A 216 15.72 8.97 -1.54
CA LEU A 216 15.46 7.87 -2.46
C LEU A 216 15.14 6.60 -1.65
N GLN A 217 13.88 6.17 -1.70
CA GLN A 217 13.36 5.05 -0.91
C GLN A 217 13.75 3.66 -1.48
N ASP A 218 14.44 3.56 -2.62
CA ASP A 218 14.79 2.28 -3.27
C ASP A 218 16.31 2.05 -3.38
N ARG A 219 16.99 2.04 -2.23
CA ARG A 219 18.44 1.72 -2.15
C ARG A 219 18.74 0.24 -2.41
N THR A 220 17.77 -0.66 -2.23
CA THR A 220 17.97 -2.12 -2.28
C THR A 220 18.07 -2.65 -3.72
N HIS A 221 17.24 -2.15 -4.64
CA HIS A 221 17.18 -2.65 -6.01
C HIS A 221 18.45 -2.33 -6.78
N LEU A 222 18.93 -1.08 -6.70
CA LEU A 222 20.13 -0.66 -7.42
C LEU A 222 21.40 -1.43 -6.99
N ALA A 223 21.44 -1.87 -5.72
CA ALA A 223 22.54 -2.71 -5.25
C ALA A 223 22.63 -4.05 -5.99
N GLY A 224 21.50 -4.60 -6.43
CA GLY A 224 21.42 -5.77 -7.29
C GLY A 224 21.96 -5.49 -8.70
N ALA A 225 21.56 -4.38 -9.32
CA ALA A 225 22.07 -3.97 -10.64
C ALA A 225 23.59 -3.71 -10.66
N CYS A 226 24.14 -3.01 -9.67
CA CYS A 226 25.58 -2.79 -9.59
C CYS A 226 26.39 -4.08 -9.31
N GLN A 227 25.83 -5.04 -8.56
CA GLN A 227 26.40 -6.40 -8.47
C GLN A 227 26.36 -7.13 -9.81
N SER A 228 25.30 -6.93 -10.60
CA SER A 228 25.12 -7.49 -11.95
C SER A 228 26.24 -7.06 -12.90
N LEU A 229 26.52 -5.77 -12.93
CA LEU A 229 27.59 -5.19 -13.75
C LEU A 229 28.97 -5.67 -13.33
N ARG A 230 29.21 -5.88 -12.02
CA ARG A 230 30.49 -6.39 -11.51
C ARG A 230 30.75 -7.84 -11.90
N ALA A 231 29.75 -8.72 -11.79
CA ALA A 231 29.88 -10.11 -12.20
C ALA A 231 30.17 -10.22 -13.71
N TRP A 232 29.65 -9.27 -14.49
CA TRP A 232 29.85 -9.21 -15.94
C TRP A 232 31.23 -8.66 -16.35
N MET A 233 31.76 -7.65 -15.64
CA MET A 233 33.07 -7.06 -15.93
C MET A 233 34.27 -7.96 -15.56
N ASN A 234 34.06 -8.99 -14.72
CA ASN A 234 35.10 -9.96 -14.33
C ASN A 234 34.65 -11.41 -14.65
N PRO A 235 34.62 -11.80 -15.94
CA PRO A 235 34.06 -13.08 -16.37
C PRO A 235 34.91 -14.32 -16.05
N SER A 236 36.04 -14.20 -15.36
CA SER A 236 37.02 -15.29 -15.18
C SER A 236 36.68 -16.31 -14.09
N GLN A 237 35.46 -16.33 -13.54
CA GLN A 237 35.05 -17.37 -12.59
C GLN A 237 33.57 -17.75 -12.77
N GLU A 238 33.32 -18.99 -13.20
CA GLU A 238 31.99 -19.62 -13.31
C GLU A 238 31.19 -19.54 -12.00
N THR A 239 31.88 -19.45 -10.86
CA THR A 239 31.29 -19.26 -9.53
C THR A 239 30.52 -17.93 -9.37
N TYR A 240 30.88 -16.87 -10.11
CA TYR A 240 30.13 -15.59 -10.05
C TYR A 240 28.81 -15.63 -10.81
N SER A 241 28.70 -16.42 -11.87
CA SER A 241 27.48 -16.47 -12.71
C SER A 241 26.31 -17.12 -11.97
N LEU A 242 26.56 -18.19 -11.21
CA LEU A 242 25.58 -18.85 -10.35
C LEU A 242 25.14 -17.96 -9.17
N ASN A 243 26.08 -17.32 -8.49
CA ASN A 243 25.75 -16.37 -7.42
C ASN A 243 24.97 -15.17 -7.96
N PHE A 244 25.30 -14.70 -9.16
CA PHE A 244 24.61 -13.60 -9.80
C PHE A 244 23.15 -13.92 -10.12
N GLN A 245 22.89 -15.06 -10.75
CA GLN A 245 21.51 -15.50 -11.03
C GLN A 245 20.69 -15.67 -9.75
N LYS A 246 21.31 -16.21 -8.70
CA LYS A 246 20.68 -16.35 -7.38
C LYS A 246 20.29 -14.99 -6.81
N THR A 247 21.21 -14.02 -6.79
CA THR A 247 20.92 -12.65 -6.31
C THR A 247 19.79 -12.00 -7.10
N LEU A 248 19.81 -12.13 -8.44
CA LEU A 248 18.77 -11.54 -9.29
C LEU A 248 17.39 -12.16 -9.02
N GLN A 249 17.32 -13.48 -8.82
CA GLN A 249 16.08 -14.16 -8.46
C GLN A 249 15.58 -13.76 -7.07
N GLU A 250 16.48 -13.61 -6.09
CA GLU A 250 16.13 -13.13 -4.75
C GLU A 250 15.57 -11.71 -4.80
N GLU A 251 16.17 -10.81 -5.58
CA GLU A 251 15.66 -9.45 -5.78
C GLU A 251 14.28 -9.48 -6.43
N GLN A 252 14.12 -10.22 -7.54
CA GLN A 252 12.84 -10.38 -8.22
C GLN A 252 11.76 -10.94 -7.30
N LEU A 253 12.11 -11.91 -6.46
CA LEU A 253 11.21 -12.46 -5.46
C LEU A 253 10.79 -11.40 -4.44
N GLU A 254 11.73 -10.59 -3.93
CA GLU A 254 11.42 -9.51 -3.00
C GLU A 254 10.44 -8.50 -3.61
N ILE A 255 10.67 -8.07 -4.86
CA ILE A 255 9.76 -7.14 -5.56
C ILE A 255 8.36 -7.75 -5.66
N THR A 256 8.30 -9.03 -6.05
CA THR A 256 7.04 -9.76 -6.23
C THR A 256 6.28 -9.84 -4.91
N LEU A 257 6.97 -10.22 -3.83
CA LEU A 257 6.38 -10.32 -2.50
C LEU A 257 5.89 -8.97 -2.00
N ARG A 258 6.61 -7.88 -2.24
CA ARG A 258 6.13 -6.52 -1.93
C ARG A 258 4.84 -6.21 -2.69
N HIS A 259 4.75 -6.53 -3.98
CA HIS A 259 3.51 -6.34 -4.73
C HIS A 259 2.34 -7.14 -4.15
N VAL A 260 2.59 -8.39 -3.72
CA VAL A 260 1.57 -9.25 -3.09
C VAL A 260 1.14 -8.69 -1.73
N LEU A 261 2.08 -8.43 -0.83
CA LEU A 261 1.82 -7.97 0.54
C LEU A 261 1.16 -6.59 0.60
N PHE A 262 1.35 -5.75 -0.42
CA PHE A 262 0.69 -4.45 -0.59
C PHE A 262 -0.59 -4.52 -1.46
N GLY A 263 -1.02 -5.71 -1.86
CA GLY A 263 -2.25 -5.91 -2.62
C GLY A 263 -2.23 -5.29 -4.03
N ASN A 264 -1.05 -5.12 -4.63
CA ASN A 264 -0.89 -4.65 -6.02
C ASN A 264 -0.96 -5.82 -7.00
N GLN A 265 -2.18 -6.30 -7.22
CA GLN A 265 -2.45 -7.48 -8.06
C GLN A 265 -1.91 -7.35 -9.48
N THR A 266 -2.07 -6.19 -10.13
CA THR A 266 -1.63 -5.99 -11.51
C THR A 266 -0.11 -6.09 -11.66
N ALA A 267 0.65 -5.48 -10.74
CA ALA A 267 2.10 -5.55 -10.78
C ALA A 267 2.61 -6.96 -10.44
N ALA A 268 2.02 -7.60 -9.43
CA ALA A 268 2.33 -8.99 -9.08
C ALA A 268 2.06 -9.93 -10.27
N GLU A 269 0.90 -9.82 -10.91
CA GLU A 269 0.54 -10.64 -12.08
C GLU A 269 1.50 -10.44 -13.24
N LYS A 270 1.87 -9.18 -13.55
CA LYS A 270 2.83 -8.87 -14.61
C LYS A 270 4.17 -9.57 -14.35
N GLN A 271 4.68 -9.48 -13.12
CA GLN A 271 5.97 -10.05 -12.76
C GLN A 271 5.94 -11.59 -12.75
N LEU A 272 4.89 -12.18 -12.18
CA LEU A 272 4.73 -13.64 -12.12
C LEU A 272 4.49 -14.27 -13.49
N LYS A 273 3.82 -13.57 -14.42
CA LYS A 273 3.72 -14.05 -15.82
C LYS A 273 5.06 -14.03 -16.55
N ALA A 274 5.91 -13.04 -16.26
CA ALA A 274 7.25 -12.96 -16.82
C ALA A 274 8.19 -14.02 -16.22
N SER A 275 8.00 -14.39 -14.95
CA SER A 275 8.84 -15.37 -14.26
C SER A 275 8.00 -16.25 -13.30
N PRO A 276 7.28 -17.27 -13.80
CA PRO A 276 6.40 -18.10 -12.98
C PRO A 276 7.11 -18.86 -11.86
N THR A 277 8.39 -19.17 -12.02
CA THR A 277 9.21 -19.87 -11.02
C THR A 277 9.33 -19.12 -9.71
N LEU A 278 9.11 -17.81 -9.68
CA LEU A 278 9.07 -17.01 -8.45
C LEU A 278 7.97 -17.48 -7.48
N LEU A 279 6.91 -18.12 -7.97
CA LEU A 279 5.88 -18.75 -7.12
C LEU A 279 6.42 -19.90 -6.25
N LEU A 280 7.55 -20.48 -6.61
CA LEU A 280 8.15 -21.63 -5.93
C LEU A 280 9.22 -21.23 -4.90
N LEU A 281 9.65 -19.98 -4.93
CA LEU A 281 10.73 -19.50 -4.09
C LEU A 281 10.18 -18.89 -2.79
N LYS A 282 10.85 -19.19 -1.68
CA LYS A 282 10.59 -18.57 -0.37
C LYS A 282 11.60 -17.46 -0.13
N ASN A 283 11.15 -16.36 0.48
CA ASN A 283 12.08 -15.31 0.86
C ASN A 283 12.98 -15.74 2.03
N THR A 284 14.28 -15.45 1.88
CA THR A 284 15.31 -15.71 2.89
C THR A 284 15.38 -14.59 3.94
N HIS A 285 15.00 -13.37 3.58
CA HIS A 285 15.01 -12.19 4.45
C HIS A 285 13.61 -11.70 4.76
N ALA A 286 13.44 -11.09 5.94
CA ALA A 286 12.15 -10.55 6.36
C ALA A 286 11.74 -9.36 5.49
N ILE A 287 10.51 -9.42 4.95
CA ILE A 287 9.88 -8.34 4.18
C ILE A 287 8.71 -7.82 4.99
N THR A 288 8.64 -6.50 5.15
CA THR A 288 7.53 -5.86 5.88
C THR A 288 6.28 -5.80 5.01
N ASP A 289 5.16 -6.30 5.51
CA ASP A 289 3.87 -6.22 4.85
C ASP A 289 3.21 -4.84 4.97
N PHE A 290 2.01 -4.68 4.40
CA PHE A 290 1.23 -3.46 4.51
C PHE A 290 0.97 -3.05 5.98
N SER A 291 0.71 -3.99 6.88
CA SER A 291 0.44 -3.67 8.28
C SER A 291 1.68 -3.25 9.08
N GLY A 292 2.89 -3.39 8.50
CA GLY A 292 4.15 -3.21 9.22
C GLY A 292 4.69 -4.50 9.84
N LYS A 293 4.09 -5.66 9.55
CA LYS A 293 4.51 -6.97 10.06
C LYS A 293 5.69 -7.50 9.26
N PRO A 294 6.79 -7.95 9.89
CA PRO A 294 7.84 -8.67 9.17
C PRO A 294 7.35 -10.08 8.79
N ILE A 295 7.51 -10.44 7.52
CA ILE A 295 7.14 -11.74 6.95
C ILE A 295 8.39 -12.40 6.37
N GLN A 296 8.66 -13.64 6.73
CA GLN A 296 9.82 -14.41 6.26
C GLN A 296 9.40 -15.84 5.90
N ASN A 297 10.17 -16.47 5.02
CA ASN A 297 10.02 -17.88 4.65
C ASN A 297 8.65 -18.22 4.03
N LEU A 298 8.08 -17.30 3.25
CA LEU A 298 6.84 -17.51 2.50
C LEU A 298 7.11 -17.38 0.99
N THR A 299 6.37 -18.17 0.22
CA THR A 299 6.23 -17.93 -1.22
C THR A 299 5.22 -16.80 -1.48
N PRO A 300 5.17 -16.24 -2.71
CA PRO A 300 4.14 -15.26 -3.06
C PRO A 300 2.71 -15.79 -2.87
N PHE A 301 2.47 -17.07 -3.16
CA PHE A 301 1.15 -17.67 -2.97
C PHE A 301 0.78 -17.83 -1.49
N GLN A 302 1.73 -18.29 -0.66
CA GLN A 302 1.52 -18.38 0.78
C GLN A 302 1.29 -17.01 1.42
N ALA A 303 2.02 -15.98 0.99
CA ALA A 303 1.79 -14.61 1.44
C ALA A 303 0.37 -14.13 1.11
N ALA A 304 -0.15 -14.44 -0.09
CA ALA A 304 -1.52 -14.12 -0.48
C ALA A 304 -2.57 -14.90 0.34
N LEU A 305 -2.32 -16.18 0.64
CA LEU A 305 -3.16 -17.00 1.51
C LEU A 305 -3.23 -16.42 2.93
N CYS A 306 -2.08 -16.07 3.51
CA CYS A 306 -2.00 -15.46 4.85
C CYS A 306 -2.73 -14.11 4.92
N ALA A 307 -2.69 -13.34 3.83
CA ALA A 307 -3.44 -12.10 3.69
C ALA A 307 -4.94 -12.29 3.40
N SER A 308 -5.40 -13.53 3.19
CA SER A 308 -6.76 -13.85 2.73
C SER A 308 -7.16 -13.08 1.46
N ASP A 309 -6.19 -12.87 0.56
CA ASP A 309 -6.38 -12.17 -0.71
C ASP A 309 -6.79 -13.16 -1.81
N ILE A 310 -8.09 -13.50 -1.83
CA ILE A 310 -8.66 -14.50 -2.73
C ILE A 310 -8.41 -14.17 -4.19
N GLU A 311 -8.61 -12.91 -4.57
CA GLU A 311 -8.45 -12.47 -5.95
C GLU A 311 -6.99 -12.56 -6.41
N MET A 312 -6.03 -12.32 -5.51
CA MET A 312 -4.60 -12.57 -5.77
C MET A 312 -4.30 -14.07 -5.86
N CYS A 313 -4.86 -14.90 -4.97
CA CYS A 313 -4.70 -16.36 -4.97
C CYS A 313 -5.24 -16.99 -6.26
N GLU A 314 -6.43 -16.58 -6.73
CA GLU A 314 -7.02 -17.06 -7.98
C GLU A 314 -6.19 -16.66 -9.21
N MET A 315 -5.59 -15.46 -9.18
CA MET A 315 -4.65 -15.04 -10.24
C MET A 315 -3.42 -15.97 -10.26
N MET A 316 -2.81 -16.25 -9.12
CA MET A 316 -1.64 -17.12 -9.02
C MET A 316 -1.96 -18.57 -9.38
N LYS A 317 -3.14 -19.07 -8.99
CA LYS A 317 -3.64 -20.40 -9.39
C LYS A 317 -3.64 -20.57 -10.90
N LYS A 318 -4.09 -19.56 -11.66
CA LYS A 318 -4.05 -19.61 -13.13
C LYS A 318 -2.62 -19.70 -13.67
N ILE A 319 -1.67 -19.04 -13.02
CA ILE A 319 -0.25 -19.10 -13.40
C ILE A 319 0.32 -20.49 -13.09
N PHE A 320 0.05 -21.05 -11.91
CA PHE A 320 0.44 -22.44 -11.56
C PHE A 320 -0.08 -23.45 -12.57
N LEU A 321 -1.35 -23.35 -12.99
CA LEU A 321 -1.94 -24.26 -13.98
C LEU A 321 -1.30 -24.13 -15.37
N GLY A 322 -0.61 -23.02 -15.66
CA GLY A 322 0.18 -22.86 -16.88
C GLY A 322 1.60 -23.41 -16.79
N MET A 323 2.06 -23.82 -15.61
CA MET A 323 3.39 -24.40 -15.39
C MET A 323 3.34 -25.93 -15.52
N ALA A 324 4.44 -26.53 -16.00
CA ALA A 324 4.60 -27.98 -15.95
C ALA A 324 4.55 -28.46 -14.49
N ASN A 325 3.63 -29.38 -14.19
CA ASN A 325 3.37 -29.91 -12.83
C ASN A 325 3.02 -28.84 -11.77
N GLY A 326 2.55 -27.65 -12.15
CA GLY A 326 2.32 -26.55 -11.19
C GLY A 326 1.19 -26.76 -10.18
N GLU A 327 0.28 -27.70 -10.41
CA GLU A 327 -0.78 -28.04 -9.44
C GLU A 327 -0.22 -28.65 -8.15
N THR A 328 0.83 -29.48 -8.24
CA THR A 328 1.48 -30.13 -7.10
C THR A 328 2.10 -29.13 -6.12
N PRO A 329 3.03 -28.23 -6.52
CA PRO A 329 3.61 -27.26 -5.61
C PRO A 329 2.57 -26.26 -5.09
N MET A 330 1.53 -25.93 -5.86
CA MET A 330 0.43 -25.09 -5.37
C MET A 330 -0.29 -25.76 -4.19
N LYS A 331 -0.60 -27.07 -4.30
CA LYS A 331 -1.23 -27.83 -3.22
C LYS A 331 -0.31 -27.94 -2.01
N GLU A 332 0.97 -28.26 -2.21
CA GLU A 332 1.97 -28.33 -1.13
C GLU A 332 2.03 -27.02 -0.35
N GLN A 333 2.18 -25.89 -1.06
CA GLN A 333 2.21 -24.57 -0.44
C GLN A 333 0.94 -24.22 0.33
N PHE A 334 -0.23 -24.65 -0.15
CA PHE A 334 -1.49 -24.46 0.58
C PHE A 334 -1.55 -25.32 1.84
N TYR A 335 -1.16 -26.60 1.76
CA TYR A 335 -1.16 -27.50 2.92
C TYR A 335 -0.14 -27.10 3.99
N GLU A 336 0.93 -26.40 3.62
CA GLU A 336 1.83 -25.77 4.59
C GLU A 336 1.16 -24.65 5.42
N ILE A 337 0.18 -23.93 4.85
CA ILE A 337 -0.58 -22.89 5.56
C ILE A 337 -1.79 -23.47 6.28
N PHE A 338 -2.44 -24.47 5.68
CA PHE A 338 -3.60 -25.17 6.22
C PHE A 338 -3.26 -26.67 6.32
N PRO A 339 -2.62 -27.11 7.42
CA PRO A 339 -2.35 -28.53 7.66
C PRO A 339 -3.64 -29.35 7.51
N ASP A 340 -3.54 -30.54 6.90
CA ASP A 340 -4.66 -31.42 6.53
C ASP A 340 -5.69 -30.81 5.55
N GLY A 341 -5.43 -29.60 5.07
CA GLY A 341 -6.37 -28.80 4.29
C GLY A 341 -7.54 -28.29 5.12
N ASP A 342 -7.54 -28.38 6.44
CA ASP A 342 -8.74 -28.03 7.20
C ASP A 342 -8.85 -26.51 7.44
N VAL A 343 -9.34 -25.78 6.43
CA VAL A 343 -9.63 -24.34 6.51
C VAL A 343 -10.67 -24.05 7.59
N GLU A 344 -11.61 -24.97 7.85
CA GLU A 344 -12.63 -24.81 8.89
C GLU A 344 -12.05 -24.95 10.29
N ALA A 345 -11.09 -25.86 10.50
CA ALA A 345 -10.34 -25.95 11.75
C ALA A 345 -9.58 -24.65 12.01
N LYS A 346 -8.91 -24.08 11.00
CA LYS A 346 -8.21 -22.79 11.15
C LYS A 346 -9.18 -21.65 11.47
N LEU A 347 -10.35 -21.64 10.83
CA LEU A 347 -11.41 -20.67 11.11
C LEU A 347 -11.95 -20.81 12.54
N LYS A 348 -12.11 -22.04 13.03
CA LYS A 348 -12.54 -22.34 14.38
C LYS A 348 -11.50 -21.87 15.41
N GLU A 349 -10.22 -22.19 15.18
CA GLU A 349 -9.10 -21.71 15.99
C GLU A 349 -9.11 -20.18 16.10
N GLN A 350 -9.25 -19.48 14.98
CA GLN A 350 -9.32 -18.01 14.97
C GLN A 350 -10.52 -17.47 15.76
N LYS A 351 -11.70 -18.10 15.66
CA LYS A 351 -12.89 -17.72 16.44
C LYS A 351 -12.71 -17.91 17.95
N GLU A 352 -12.01 -18.97 18.35
CA GLU A 352 -11.74 -19.27 19.75
C GLU A 352 -10.63 -18.39 20.32
N ASN A 353 -9.69 -17.95 19.48
CA ASN A 353 -8.54 -17.15 19.88
C ASN A 353 -8.75 -15.63 19.69
N VAL A 354 -9.96 -15.12 19.89
CA VAL A 354 -10.27 -13.68 19.75
C VAL A 354 -9.73 -12.87 20.92
N PHE A 355 -9.29 -11.63 20.68
CA PHE A 355 -8.84 -10.70 21.72
C PHE A 355 -10.02 -10.28 22.63
N ASP A 356 -9.79 -10.25 23.95
CA ASP A 356 -10.81 -9.81 24.90
C ASP A 356 -10.83 -8.27 25.01
N PHE A 357 -11.86 -7.64 24.46
CA PHE A 357 -12.03 -6.19 24.53
C PHE A 357 -12.87 -5.72 25.73
N ASN A 358 -13.27 -6.61 26.65
CA ASN A 358 -14.17 -6.24 27.74
C ASN A 358 -13.54 -5.21 28.68
N GLU A 359 -12.27 -5.39 29.08
CA GLU A 359 -11.58 -4.46 29.98
C GLU A 359 -11.58 -3.02 29.41
N ILE A 360 -11.10 -2.86 28.17
CA ILE A 360 -11.01 -1.54 27.55
C ILE A 360 -12.38 -0.92 27.31
N ALA A 361 -13.39 -1.72 26.95
CA ALA A 361 -14.76 -1.26 26.80
C ALA A 361 -15.33 -0.76 28.14
N ASP A 362 -15.14 -1.51 29.22
CA ASP A 362 -15.61 -1.13 30.57
C ASP A 362 -14.98 0.18 31.04
N VAL A 363 -13.67 0.33 30.86
CA VAL A 363 -12.96 1.55 31.25
C VAL A 363 -13.48 2.74 30.43
N ILE A 364 -13.63 2.61 29.10
CA ILE A 364 -14.17 3.68 28.25
C ILE A 364 -15.57 4.09 28.70
N ILE A 365 -16.48 3.14 28.94
CA ILE A 365 -17.87 3.44 29.37
C ILE A 365 -17.90 4.24 30.68
N ARG A 366 -17.01 3.93 31.62
CA ARG A 366 -16.94 4.56 32.95
C ARG A 366 -16.11 5.84 32.98
N SER A 367 -15.41 6.18 31.89
CA SER A 367 -14.51 7.33 31.85
C SER A 367 -15.28 8.64 31.82
N THR A 368 -14.71 9.64 32.49
CA THR A 368 -15.21 11.02 32.48
C THR A 368 -14.89 11.72 31.16
N ASN A 369 -15.62 12.79 30.82
CA ASN A 369 -15.33 13.61 29.64
C ASN A 369 -13.92 14.23 29.67
N MET A 370 -13.40 14.54 30.86
CA MET A 370 -12.04 15.06 31.02
C MET A 370 -11.00 14.01 30.63
N GLU A 371 -11.16 12.76 31.07
CA GLU A 371 -10.27 11.66 30.69
C GLU A 371 -10.36 11.35 29.19
N ILE A 372 -11.56 11.34 28.61
CA ILE A 372 -11.77 11.12 27.18
C ILE A 372 -11.09 12.22 26.36
N THR A 373 -11.23 13.48 26.77
CA THR A 373 -10.59 14.62 26.09
C THR A 373 -9.07 14.50 26.14
N ALA A 374 -8.51 14.17 27.31
CA ALA A 374 -7.08 13.93 27.46
C ALA A 374 -6.59 12.77 26.57
N ALA A 375 -7.32 11.65 26.53
CA ALA A 375 -7.00 10.50 25.69
C ALA A 375 -7.03 10.83 24.19
N ARG A 376 -8.02 11.61 23.72
CA ARG A 376 -8.12 12.06 22.31
C ARG A 376 -6.96 12.96 21.92
N ASN A 377 -6.51 13.81 22.83
CA ASN A 377 -5.36 14.69 22.64
C ASN A 377 -4.02 13.97 22.83
N ASN A 378 -4.03 12.64 23.02
CA ASN A 378 -2.85 11.82 23.33
C ASN A 378 -2.02 12.38 24.50
N THR A 379 -2.69 13.04 25.45
CA THR A 379 -2.05 13.62 26.63
C THR A 379 -2.01 12.56 27.73
N ASP A 380 -0.81 12.17 28.15
CA ASP A 380 -0.67 11.26 29.28
C ASP A 380 -1.01 11.99 30.58
N ASN A 381 -2.19 11.70 31.12
CA ASN A 381 -2.67 12.23 32.38
C ASN A 381 -2.65 11.17 33.49
N SER A 382 -1.98 10.02 33.27
CA SER A 382 -1.96 8.88 34.22
C SER A 382 -3.35 8.37 34.64
N SER A 383 -4.41 8.69 33.89
CA SER A 383 -5.75 8.19 34.17
C SER A 383 -5.86 6.68 33.97
N LEU A 384 -6.89 6.08 34.58
CA LEU A 384 -7.23 4.67 34.35
C LEU A 384 -7.47 4.38 32.87
N LEU A 385 -8.11 5.32 32.16
CA LEU A 385 -8.34 5.25 30.71
C LEU A 385 -7.04 5.21 29.90
N CYS A 386 -6.11 6.13 30.15
CA CYS A 386 -4.82 6.15 29.46
C CYS A 386 -4.02 4.88 29.72
N GLY A 387 -4.03 4.38 30.96
CA GLY A 387 -3.42 3.10 31.32
C GLY A 387 -4.04 1.92 30.58
N ALA A 388 -5.38 1.85 30.51
CA ALA A 388 -6.11 0.80 29.81
C ALA A 388 -5.83 0.81 28.30
N LEU A 389 -5.82 1.99 27.67
CA LEU A 389 -5.49 2.13 26.24
C LEU A 389 -4.06 1.66 25.93
N ARG A 390 -3.08 1.97 26.78
CA ARG A 390 -1.70 1.47 26.61
C ARG A 390 -1.62 -0.04 26.73
N ARG A 391 -2.27 -0.63 27.76
CA ARG A 391 -2.31 -2.09 27.94
C ARG A 391 -2.99 -2.78 26.75
N PHE A 392 -4.14 -2.28 26.32
CA PHE A 392 -4.85 -2.76 25.14
C PHE A 392 -3.95 -2.76 23.91
N ARG A 393 -3.32 -1.62 23.58
CA ARG A 393 -2.50 -1.49 22.38
C ARG A 393 -1.34 -2.48 22.38
N LYS A 394 -0.60 -2.55 23.50
CA LYS A 394 0.52 -3.47 23.67
C LYS A 394 0.07 -4.93 23.53
N ALA A 395 -0.96 -5.33 24.28
CA ALA A 395 -1.44 -6.70 24.27
C ALA A 395 -2.02 -7.11 22.90
N PHE A 396 -2.70 -6.18 22.21
CA PHE A 396 -3.24 -6.43 20.89
C PHE A 396 -2.13 -6.56 19.83
N GLU A 397 -1.11 -5.70 19.87
CA GLU A 397 0.06 -5.79 18.99
C GLU A 397 0.78 -7.14 19.16
N GLU A 398 1.11 -7.51 20.40
CA GLU A 398 1.72 -8.80 20.73
C GLU A 398 0.89 -9.98 20.20
N LYS A 399 -0.43 -9.93 20.39
CA LYS A 399 -1.33 -10.97 19.89
C LYS A 399 -1.34 -11.01 18.36
N SER A 400 -1.53 -9.88 17.69
CA SER A 400 -1.57 -9.81 16.22
C SER A 400 -0.25 -10.23 15.57
N ASP A 401 0.88 -10.00 16.23
CA ASP A 401 2.19 -10.39 15.72
C ASP A 401 2.47 -11.89 15.88
N SER A 402 1.94 -12.51 16.94
CA SER A 402 2.00 -13.96 17.12
C SER A 402 1.20 -14.76 16.07
N GLU A 403 0.22 -14.15 15.40
CA GLU A 403 -0.68 -14.83 14.46
C GLU A 403 -0.10 -14.88 13.04
N GLN A 404 0.15 -16.06 12.46
CA GLN A 404 0.63 -16.17 11.07
C GLN A 404 -0.31 -15.50 10.05
N MET A 405 -1.62 -15.63 10.26
CA MET A 405 -2.67 -14.98 9.48
C MET A 405 -3.43 -14.02 10.37
N PHE A 406 -3.65 -12.79 9.91
CA PHE A 406 -4.44 -11.82 10.67
C PHE A 406 -5.82 -12.41 11.03
N ASN A 407 -6.12 -12.46 12.33
CA ASN A 407 -7.40 -12.96 12.78
C ASN A 407 -8.48 -11.87 12.70
N ALA A 408 -9.27 -11.93 11.63
CA ALA A 408 -10.30 -10.95 11.37
C ALA A 408 -11.47 -10.99 12.37
N PHE A 409 -11.59 -12.04 13.20
CA PHE A 409 -12.59 -12.10 14.26
C PHE A 409 -12.32 -11.09 15.38
N HIS A 410 -11.09 -10.60 15.54
CA HIS A 410 -10.79 -9.48 16.43
C HIS A 410 -11.63 -8.25 16.09
N LEU A 411 -11.71 -7.90 14.81
CA LEU A 411 -12.47 -6.75 14.36
C LEU A 411 -13.98 -7.00 14.45
N ILE A 412 -14.44 -8.22 14.13
CA ILE A 412 -15.85 -8.60 14.29
C ILE A 412 -16.28 -8.43 15.75
N GLU A 413 -15.48 -8.92 16.68
CA GLU A 413 -15.79 -8.90 18.11
C GLU A 413 -15.78 -7.49 18.69
N ALA A 414 -14.79 -6.67 18.33
CA ALA A 414 -14.76 -5.27 18.74
C ALA A 414 -16.00 -4.50 18.23
N VAL A 415 -16.46 -4.77 17.01
CA VAL A 415 -17.71 -4.19 16.45
C VAL A 415 -18.94 -4.68 17.21
N ARG A 416 -18.98 -5.97 17.58
CA ARG A 416 -20.06 -6.55 18.38
C ARG A 416 -20.16 -5.85 19.74
N ILE A 417 -19.05 -5.72 20.45
CA ILE A 417 -18.95 -5.01 21.73
C ILE A 417 -19.38 -3.55 21.60
N TYR A 418 -18.93 -2.86 20.54
CA TYR A 418 -19.40 -1.51 20.24
C TYR A 418 -20.93 -1.43 20.09
N SER A 419 -21.52 -2.34 19.31
CA SER A 419 -22.96 -2.36 19.02
C SER A 419 -23.82 -2.71 20.24
N GLU A 420 -23.35 -3.61 21.10
CA GLU A 420 -24.11 -4.11 22.24
C GLU A 420 -23.96 -3.24 23.49
N ARG A 421 -22.76 -2.71 23.74
CA ARG A 421 -22.43 -2.05 25.01
C ARG A 421 -22.27 -0.55 24.82
N ILE A 422 -21.35 -0.15 23.95
CA ILE A 422 -20.94 1.25 23.81
C ILE A 422 -22.07 2.10 23.21
N ASN A 423 -22.59 1.70 22.05
CA ASN A 423 -23.60 2.46 21.32
C ASN A 423 -24.97 2.53 22.04
N ARG A 424 -25.20 1.69 23.05
CA ARG A 424 -26.46 1.65 23.81
C ARG A 424 -26.44 2.47 25.09
N ILE A 425 -25.28 2.55 25.75
CA ILE A 425 -25.20 3.01 27.15
C ILE A 425 -24.28 4.23 27.28
N ALA A 426 -23.32 4.42 26.37
CA ALA A 426 -22.29 5.45 26.52
C ALA A 426 -22.69 6.79 25.88
N HIS A 427 -22.06 7.90 26.31
CA HIS A 427 -22.18 9.16 25.60
C HIS A 427 -21.44 9.12 24.27
N LEU A 428 -21.70 10.11 23.42
CA LEU A 428 -21.17 10.16 22.06
C LEU A 428 -19.64 10.14 22.07
N GLU A 429 -19.03 10.79 23.06
CA GLU A 429 -17.60 10.93 23.25
C GLU A 429 -16.92 9.59 23.55
N GLN A 430 -17.50 8.73 24.38
CA GLN A 430 -17.01 7.36 24.61
C GLN A 430 -17.13 6.52 23.34
N ALA A 431 -18.25 6.65 22.62
CA ALA A 431 -18.47 5.92 21.38
C ALA A 431 -17.44 6.31 20.30
N GLU A 432 -17.18 7.61 20.15
CA GLU A 432 -16.14 8.13 19.27
C GLU A 432 -14.74 7.67 19.70
N LEU A 433 -14.43 7.69 20.99
CA LEU A 433 -13.14 7.21 21.50
C LEU A 433 -12.93 5.72 21.21
N PHE A 434 -13.95 4.89 21.43
CA PHE A 434 -13.88 3.46 21.12
C PHE A 434 -13.63 3.23 19.62
N CYS A 435 -14.34 3.97 18.77
CA CYS A 435 -14.12 3.87 17.32
C CYS A 435 -12.71 4.32 16.91
N THR A 436 -12.23 5.44 17.45
CA THR A 436 -10.97 6.08 17.04
C THR A 436 -9.74 5.41 17.62
N GLN A 437 -9.81 4.82 18.82
CA GLN A 437 -8.64 4.28 19.51
C GLN A 437 -8.66 2.77 19.71
N VAL A 438 -9.81 2.10 19.59
CA VAL A 438 -9.91 0.62 19.64
C VAL A 438 -10.09 0.07 18.23
N LEU A 439 -11.23 0.34 17.58
CA LEU A 439 -11.53 -0.22 16.25
C LEU A 439 -10.49 0.17 15.20
N ALA A 440 -10.13 1.45 15.14
CA ALA A 440 -9.11 1.91 14.21
C ALA A 440 -7.73 1.36 14.51
N PHE A 441 -7.39 1.16 15.78
CA PHE A 441 -6.09 0.59 16.12
C PHE A 441 -5.96 -0.84 15.59
N ILE A 442 -7.04 -1.64 15.70
CA ILE A 442 -7.12 -2.97 15.07
C ILE A 442 -6.97 -2.88 13.55
N GLN A 443 -7.59 -1.88 12.91
CA GLN A 443 -7.51 -1.65 11.47
C GLN A 443 -6.08 -1.41 10.95
N ARG A 444 -5.12 -1.06 11.81
CA ARG A 444 -3.71 -0.92 11.42
C ARG A 444 -3.04 -2.26 11.10
N TYR A 445 -3.57 -3.34 11.66
CA TYR A 445 -2.99 -4.68 11.58
C TYR A 445 -3.59 -5.52 10.44
N VAL A 446 -4.56 -4.97 9.70
CA VAL A 446 -5.23 -5.72 8.64
C VAL A 446 -4.32 -5.84 7.40
N PRO A 447 -4.41 -6.94 6.64
CA PRO A 447 -3.73 -7.06 5.36
C PRO A 447 -4.18 -5.99 4.35
N ALA A 448 -3.35 -5.72 3.35
CA ALA A 448 -3.63 -4.73 2.32
C ALA A 448 -5.01 -4.87 1.67
N CYS A 449 -5.44 -6.09 1.37
CA CYS A 449 -6.73 -6.35 0.71
C CYS A 449 -7.92 -5.90 1.57
N TYR A 450 -7.81 -5.97 2.91
CA TYR A 450 -8.85 -5.48 3.82
C TYR A 450 -8.79 -3.95 3.95
N ALA A 451 -7.59 -3.37 3.99
CA ALA A 451 -7.44 -1.92 3.97
C ALA A 451 -8.03 -1.30 2.68
N GLN A 452 -7.77 -1.92 1.52
CA GLN A 452 -8.40 -1.56 0.24
C GLN A 452 -9.92 -1.69 0.31
N ALA A 453 -10.44 -2.75 0.94
CA ALA A 453 -11.87 -2.94 1.12
C ALA A 453 -12.50 -1.84 1.99
N PHE A 454 -11.81 -1.39 3.05
CA PHE A 454 -12.24 -0.25 3.84
C PHE A 454 -12.20 1.06 3.04
N ALA A 455 -11.16 1.30 2.23
CA ALA A 455 -11.07 2.48 1.37
C ALA A 455 -12.22 2.57 0.35
N GLN A 456 -12.66 1.43 -0.18
CA GLN A 456 -13.76 1.34 -1.14
C GLN A 456 -15.15 1.41 -0.50
N SER A 457 -15.27 1.18 0.81
CA SER A 457 -16.51 0.91 1.56
C SER A 457 -17.01 -0.53 1.44
N LEU A 458 -17.18 -1.19 2.59
CA LEU A 458 -17.72 -2.56 2.66
C LEU A 458 -19.15 -2.65 2.12
N TYR A 459 -19.92 -1.55 2.16
CA TYR A 459 -21.27 -1.51 1.61
C TYR A 459 -21.26 -1.75 0.10
N GLU A 460 -20.33 -1.13 -0.62
CA GLU A 460 -20.22 -1.33 -2.06
C GLU A 460 -19.84 -2.76 -2.42
N LEU A 461 -18.99 -3.39 -1.60
CA LEU A 461 -18.56 -4.77 -1.80
C LEU A 461 -19.69 -5.76 -1.54
N VAL A 462 -20.44 -5.59 -0.44
CA VAL A 462 -21.44 -6.57 0.00
C VAL A 462 -22.81 -6.30 -0.63
N ASP A 463 -23.37 -5.11 -0.42
CA ASP A 463 -24.70 -4.77 -0.90
C ASP A 463 -24.66 -4.35 -2.37
N GLY A 464 -23.62 -3.61 -2.76
CA GLY A 464 -23.38 -3.20 -4.14
C GLY A 464 -22.80 -4.30 -5.02
N LYS A 465 -22.28 -5.39 -4.44
CA LYS A 465 -21.60 -6.51 -5.13
C LYS A 465 -20.51 -6.05 -6.11
N LYS A 466 -19.84 -4.93 -5.81
CA LYS A 466 -18.77 -4.42 -6.64
C LYS A 466 -17.49 -5.23 -6.38
N PRO A 467 -16.65 -5.46 -7.40
CA PRO A 467 -15.35 -6.07 -7.19
C PRO A 467 -14.45 -5.18 -6.32
N LEU A 468 -13.51 -5.80 -5.61
CA LEU A 468 -12.51 -5.08 -4.83
C LEU A 468 -11.62 -4.22 -5.73
N GLN A 469 -11.54 -2.93 -5.44
CA GLN A 469 -10.64 -1.98 -6.06
C GLN A 469 -9.30 -2.03 -5.35
N ARG A 470 -8.22 -2.27 -6.11
CA ARG A 470 -6.84 -2.31 -5.60
C ARG A 470 -6.29 -0.89 -5.37
N SER A 471 -6.96 -0.14 -4.51
CA SER A 471 -6.67 1.27 -4.23
C SER A 471 -6.83 1.55 -2.76
N PHE A 472 -5.91 2.35 -2.23
CA PHE A 472 -5.99 2.90 -0.88
C PHE A 472 -6.64 4.29 -0.84
N LYS A 473 -7.08 4.82 -1.98
CA LYS A 473 -7.81 6.09 -2.06
C LYS A 473 -9.23 5.90 -1.55
N PHE A 474 -9.63 6.73 -0.60
CA PHE A 474 -11.01 6.76 -0.16
C PHE A 474 -11.90 7.23 -1.30
N LYS A 475 -12.99 6.50 -1.54
CA LYS A 475 -13.91 6.87 -2.60
C LYS A 475 -14.52 8.25 -2.36
N GLY A 476 -14.47 9.11 -3.38
CA GLY A 476 -15.03 10.46 -3.32
C GLY A 476 -14.15 11.48 -2.60
N ARG A 477 -12.88 11.15 -2.30
CA ARG A 477 -11.92 12.05 -1.66
C ARG A 477 -10.54 11.96 -2.30
N SER A 478 -9.73 12.99 -2.08
CA SER A 478 -8.31 13.00 -2.42
C SER A 478 -7.45 12.19 -1.44
N ASP A 479 -7.99 11.87 -0.26
CA ASP A 479 -7.26 11.25 0.83
C ASP A 479 -6.98 9.77 0.56
N THR A 480 -5.79 9.32 0.95
CA THR A 480 -5.38 7.92 0.93
C THR A 480 -5.26 7.37 2.34
N ILE A 481 -5.50 6.07 2.50
CA ILE A 481 -5.06 5.35 3.70
C ILE A 481 -3.54 5.47 3.76
N HIS A 482 -3.06 6.34 4.63
CA HIS A 482 -1.65 6.41 4.99
C HIS A 482 -1.43 5.49 6.18
N LEU A 483 -0.59 4.47 5.99
CA LEU A 483 -0.06 3.72 7.10
C LEU A 483 0.93 4.60 7.83
N SER A 484 0.54 5.05 9.02
CA SER A 484 1.51 5.53 9.99
C SER A 484 2.28 4.32 10.51
N SER A 485 3.61 4.43 10.62
CA SER A 485 4.48 3.44 11.29
C SER A 485 3.80 2.88 12.54
N ARG A 486 3.87 1.58 12.82
CA ARG A 486 3.24 0.95 13.99
C ARG A 486 3.53 1.70 15.31
N SER A 487 4.75 2.19 15.46
CA SER A 487 5.23 3.00 16.59
C SER A 487 4.71 4.44 16.63
N SER A 488 4.08 4.93 15.57
CA SER A 488 3.52 6.26 15.52
C SER A 488 2.25 6.35 16.36
N CYS A 489 2.21 7.34 17.26
CA CYS A 489 0.99 7.78 17.95
C CYS A 489 0.14 8.74 17.09
N THR A 490 0.36 8.78 15.78
CA THR A 490 -0.42 9.58 14.83
C THR A 490 -1.18 8.72 13.83
N GLY A 491 -2.23 9.29 13.25
CA GLY A 491 -2.99 8.62 12.19
C GLY A 491 -4.16 7.74 12.68
N ILE A 492 -4.41 6.66 11.92
CA ILE A 492 -5.42 5.63 12.22
C ILE A 492 -5.12 5.00 13.58
N GLY A 493 -6.10 4.95 14.49
CA GLY A 493 -5.92 4.39 15.84
C GLY A 493 -5.60 5.41 16.93
N PHE A 494 -5.46 6.68 16.56
CA PHE A 494 -5.18 7.78 17.48
C PHE A 494 -6.04 9.02 17.15
N HIS A 495 -5.82 9.62 15.98
CA HIS A 495 -6.47 10.88 15.58
C HIS A 495 -7.75 10.66 14.77
N TYR A 496 -7.79 9.58 14.01
CA TYR A 496 -8.93 9.23 13.18
C TYR A 496 -9.09 7.70 13.06
N HIS A 497 -10.24 7.26 12.59
CA HIS A 497 -10.51 5.87 12.20
C HIS A 497 -10.80 5.77 10.70
N GLY A 498 -10.61 4.59 10.10
CA GLY A 498 -11.08 4.35 8.73
C GLY A 498 -12.62 4.32 8.60
N PHE A 499 -13.34 4.27 9.73
CA PHE A 499 -14.76 3.95 9.79
C PHE A 499 -15.75 5.12 9.51
N LEU A 500 -15.39 6.38 9.81
CA LEU A 500 -16.33 7.52 9.69
C LEU A 500 -16.04 8.51 8.54
N TYR A 501 -15.36 8.07 7.48
CA TYR A 501 -15.11 8.94 6.31
C TYR A 501 -15.99 8.66 5.08
N GLU A 502 -17.09 7.92 5.25
CA GLU A 502 -18.22 7.96 4.33
C GLU A 502 -18.84 9.38 4.33
N PRO A 503 -18.87 10.12 3.20
CA PRO A 503 -19.21 11.56 3.18
C PRO A 503 -20.66 11.93 3.54
N PHE A 504 -21.54 11.00 3.89
CA PHE A 504 -22.98 11.30 3.97
C PHE A 504 -23.62 11.33 5.36
N VAL A 505 -22.98 10.89 6.43
CA VAL A 505 -23.58 11.00 7.77
C VAL A 505 -22.44 10.99 8.77
N ILE A 506 -22.15 12.08 9.49
CA ILE A 506 -22.43 12.05 10.94
C ILE A 506 -22.59 13.42 11.62
N LEU A 507 -22.29 14.56 11.01
CA LEU A 507 -22.24 15.81 11.79
C LEU A 507 -23.46 16.77 11.77
N PRO A 508 -24.56 16.51 11.03
CA PRO A 508 -25.85 17.11 11.45
C PRO A 508 -26.97 16.12 11.83
N TRP A 509 -26.91 14.83 11.43
CA TRP A 509 -28.06 13.91 11.61
C TRP A 509 -27.97 12.95 12.79
N PHE A 510 -26.88 12.92 13.56
CA PHE A 510 -26.87 12.24 14.86
C PHE A 510 -27.74 12.97 15.91
N ASN A 511 -28.17 14.20 15.63
CA ASN A 511 -28.83 15.08 16.59
C ASN A 511 -30.37 15.21 16.48
N ILE A 512 -31.07 14.56 15.55
CA ILE A 512 -32.53 14.86 15.36
C ILE A 512 -33.50 13.66 15.43
N THR A 513 -33.08 12.40 15.53
CA THR A 513 -34.05 11.32 15.83
C THR A 513 -33.49 10.23 16.74
N LEU A 514 -33.75 10.39 18.05
CA LEU A 514 -33.46 9.46 19.14
C LEU A 514 -34.20 8.09 19.07
N GLY A 515 -34.75 7.70 17.91
CA GLY A 515 -35.58 6.49 17.77
C GLY A 515 -34.99 5.33 16.95
N ALA A 516 -33.88 5.50 16.23
CA ALA A 516 -33.39 4.51 15.26
C ALA A 516 -31.88 4.19 15.36
N ARG A 517 -31.34 4.07 16.58
CA ARG A 517 -29.93 3.70 16.84
C ARG A 517 -29.77 2.17 16.90
N SER A 518 -29.63 1.48 15.75
CA SER A 518 -29.29 0.03 15.67
C SER A 518 -28.97 -0.52 14.26
N PRO A 519 -29.53 -0.02 13.13
CA PRO A 519 -29.39 -0.73 11.85
C PRO A 519 -28.01 -0.67 11.17
N ARG A 520 -27.12 0.26 11.55
CA ARG A 520 -25.84 0.46 10.83
C ARG A 520 -24.71 -0.40 11.36
N ALA A 521 -24.49 -0.46 12.67
CA ALA A 521 -23.47 -1.36 13.25
C ALA A 521 -23.77 -2.83 12.91
N ASN A 522 -25.04 -3.24 12.99
CA ASN A 522 -25.50 -4.56 12.57
C ASN A 522 -25.36 -4.81 11.05
N ARG A 523 -25.41 -3.77 10.21
CA ARG A 523 -25.12 -3.91 8.77
C ARG A 523 -23.62 -4.06 8.52
N PHE A 524 -22.80 -3.25 9.19
CA PHE A 524 -21.35 -3.35 9.07
C PHE A 524 -20.83 -4.69 9.58
N SER A 525 -21.26 -5.13 10.77
CA SER A 525 -20.90 -6.45 11.31
C SER A 525 -21.27 -7.57 10.34
N ARG A 526 -22.48 -7.52 9.75
CA ARG A 526 -22.88 -8.49 8.72
C ARG A 526 -22.05 -8.38 7.43
N ALA A 527 -21.71 -7.17 6.99
CA ALA A 527 -20.89 -6.97 5.81
C ALA A 527 -19.46 -7.49 6.02
N LEU A 528 -18.86 -7.17 7.15
CA LEU A 528 -17.55 -7.68 7.55
C LEU A 528 -17.59 -9.21 7.69
N GLN A 529 -18.61 -9.76 8.36
CA GLN A 529 -18.77 -11.20 8.49
C GLN A 529 -19.00 -11.88 7.14
N SER A 530 -19.77 -11.29 6.23
CA SER A 530 -19.94 -11.79 4.85
C SER A 530 -18.59 -11.80 4.14
N ILE A 531 -17.87 -10.69 4.11
CA ILE A 531 -16.55 -10.62 3.46
C ILE A 531 -15.59 -11.68 4.05
N LEU A 532 -15.55 -11.84 5.36
CA LEU A 532 -14.62 -12.76 6.00
C LEU A 532 -15.02 -14.22 5.81
N VAL A 533 -16.27 -14.58 6.12
CA VAL A 533 -16.78 -15.96 5.99
C VAL A 533 -16.82 -16.41 4.53
N ASP A 534 -17.23 -15.52 3.62
CA ASP A 534 -17.29 -15.84 2.19
C ASP A 534 -15.88 -15.98 1.61
N LYS A 535 -14.89 -15.18 2.06
CA LYS A 535 -13.50 -15.32 1.61
C LYS A 535 -12.88 -16.64 2.07
N TYR A 536 -13.06 -17.04 3.33
CA TYR A 536 -12.59 -18.35 3.81
C TYR A 536 -13.25 -19.52 3.07
N SER A 537 -14.55 -19.42 2.80
CA SER A 537 -15.26 -20.43 2.01
C SER A 537 -14.72 -20.52 0.57
N GLN A 538 -14.29 -19.39 0.00
CA GLN A 538 -13.68 -19.35 -1.34
C GLN A 538 -12.27 -19.92 -1.36
N LEU A 539 -11.47 -19.79 -0.29
CA LEU A 539 -10.17 -20.48 -0.19
C LEU A 539 -10.32 -21.99 -0.39
N TRP A 540 -11.42 -22.58 0.09
CA TRP A 540 -11.70 -24.00 -0.11
C TRP A 540 -11.89 -24.41 -1.58
N THR A 541 -12.24 -23.46 -2.44
CA THR A 541 -12.42 -23.71 -3.87
C THR A 541 -11.12 -23.57 -4.67
N LEU A 542 -10.05 -23.07 -4.05
CA LEU A 542 -8.74 -22.95 -4.70
C LEU A 542 -8.14 -24.31 -4.99
N ILE A 543 -8.25 -25.27 -4.08
CA ILE A 543 -7.77 -26.63 -4.30
C ILE A 543 -8.87 -27.47 -4.98
N PRO A 544 -8.59 -28.10 -6.14
CA PRO A 544 -9.44 -29.15 -6.65
C PRO A 544 -9.52 -30.25 -5.61
N LYS A 545 -10.72 -30.54 -5.08
CA LYS A 545 -10.94 -31.69 -4.21
C LYS A 545 -10.40 -32.91 -4.96
N SER A 546 -9.27 -33.45 -4.52
CA SER A 546 -8.89 -34.78 -4.94
C SER A 546 -10.09 -35.66 -4.59
N ALA A 547 -10.57 -36.44 -5.56
CA ALA A 547 -11.42 -37.57 -5.22
C ALA A 547 -10.72 -38.31 -4.08
N PRO A 548 -11.41 -38.68 -2.99
CA PRO A 548 -10.79 -39.41 -1.90
C PRO A 548 -10.04 -40.56 -2.55
N SER A 549 -8.71 -40.55 -2.42
CA SER A 549 -7.89 -41.63 -2.91
C SER A 549 -8.48 -42.88 -2.30
N ALA A 550 -8.99 -43.78 -3.16
CA ALA A 550 -9.39 -45.09 -2.69
C ALA A 550 -8.20 -45.62 -1.89
N PRO A 551 -8.41 -46.15 -0.67
CA PRO A 551 -7.31 -46.68 0.11
C PRO A 551 -6.60 -47.68 -0.79
N TYR A 552 -5.30 -47.44 -1.03
CA TYR A 552 -4.43 -48.42 -1.68
C TYR A 552 -4.64 -49.73 -0.92
N ARG A 553 -5.37 -50.68 -1.53
CA ARG A 553 -5.30 -52.07 -1.12
C ARG A 553 -3.88 -52.50 -1.45
N LEU A 554 -3.08 -52.63 -0.40
CA LEU A 554 -1.93 -53.52 -0.45
C LEU A 554 -2.52 -54.92 -0.58
N ASP A 555 -2.61 -55.42 -1.81
CA ASP A 555 -2.83 -56.84 -2.05
C ASP A 555 -1.54 -57.56 -1.63
N SER A 556 -1.66 -58.31 -0.53
CA SER A 556 -0.73 -59.35 -0.07
C SER A 556 -0.99 -60.65 -0.80
#